data_AF-A0A836XDJ7-F1
#
_entry.id   AF-A0A836XDJ7-F1
#
_cell.length_a   1.000
_cell.length_b   1.000
_cell.length_c   1.000
_cell.angle_alpha   90.00
_cell.angle_beta   90.00
_cell.angle_gamma   90.00
#
_symmetry.space_group_name_H-M   'P 1'
#
loop_
_entity.id
_entity.type
_entity.pdbx_description
1 polymer ?
#
loop_
_entity_poly.entity_id
_entity_poly.type
_entity_poly.pdbx_seq_one_letter_code
_entity_poly.pdbx_strand_id
1 'polypeptide(L)'
;MGLTAAQTANALSLTASMAGGATSQFGTMAKALHAGFAAKAGVLAASLAAKGATAHSDALDGPVSFASMTSDATKADFERSLAKLGNPWAILEYGLHVKFYPSCGATHRVIAAALEIRSAQNLSPQDIEQIDISVPDYLRELLPYNATEDPTEALFSLPYCVAAAFRWGRVGIDEFLPEATQDKSVQQLAQMVTIYGRQIADRTKLFVAGDPDTVTVRIRSGMTFSHGVDIPPGAPPRFADNKTVGNKFKDCALRGISEQDMAAIRDLIFRSNSDWLLVDLLSLLDRASNRSAERRGPARRQDHPVGAGGLGHPHQRAGILWVFHSIQGHQAASTRGQAGDQLAQTQYRQRPRLEQQTLR
;
A
#
# COMPACT_ATOMS: atom_id res chain seq x y z
N MET A 1 -14.91 -0.51 -22.36
CA MET A 1 -16.18 0.25 -22.24
C MET A 1 -16.45 1.17 -23.43
N GLY A 2 -15.45 1.53 -24.25
CA GLY A 2 -15.69 2.23 -25.52
C GLY A 2 -16.33 3.63 -25.37
N LEU A 3 -16.00 4.35 -24.29
CA LEU A 3 -16.58 5.65 -23.99
C LEU A 3 -16.15 6.70 -25.02
N THR A 4 -17.04 7.62 -25.35
CA THR A 4 -16.70 8.82 -26.13
C THR A 4 -15.81 9.76 -25.30
N ALA A 5 -15.20 10.76 -25.94
CA ALA A 5 -14.44 11.80 -25.24
C ALA A 5 -15.29 12.53 -24.18
N ALA A 6 -16.53 12.87 -24.50
CA ALA A 6 -17.45 13.53 -23.56
C ALA A 6 -17.80 12.64 -22.36
N GLN A 7 -18.06 11.34 -22.59
CA GLN A 7 -18.30 10.39 -21.51
C GLN A 7 -17.04 10.17 -20.65
N THR A 8 -15.87 10.15 -21.28
CA THR A 8 -14.59 10.03 -20.56
C THR A 8 -14.34 11.26 -19.67
N ALA A 9 -14.60 12.46 -20.17
CA ALA A 9 -14.50 13.70 -19.39
C ALA A 9 -15.48 13.70 -18.20
N ASN A 10 -16.74 13.30 -18.41
CA ASN A 10 -17.70 13.14 -17.32
C ASN A 10 -17.23 12.11 -16.28
N ALA A 11 -16.69 10.97 -16.73
CA ALA A 11 -16.17 9.95 -15.82
C ALA A 11 -15.02 10.49 -14.96
N LEU A 12 -14.03 11.15 -15.57
CA LEU A 12 -12.91 11.76 -14.84
C LEU A 12 -13.40 12.81 -13.84
N SER A 13 -14.31 13.69 -14.26
CA SER A 13 -14.91 14.71 -13.39
C SER A 13 -15.66 14.10 -12.20
N LEU A 14 -16.45 13.04 -12.40
CA LEU A 14 -17.13 12.31 -11.32
C LEU A 14 -16.14 11.70 -10.30
N THR A 15 -14.93 11.31 -10.73
CA THR A 15 -13.92 10.80 -9.78
C THR A 15 -13.46 11.86 -8.79
N ALA A 16 -13.48 13.15 -9.14
CA ALA A 16 -13.13 14.23 -8.23
C ALA A 16 -14.03 14.25 -6.97
N SER A 17 -15.31 13.88 -7.11
CA SER A 17 -16.26 13.78 -5.99
C SER A 17 -16.09 12.52 -5.13
N MET A 18 -15.27 11.56 -5.56
CA MET A 18 -14.99 10.31 -4.84
C MET A 18 -13.53 10.17 -4.41
N ALA A 19 -12.68 11.12 -4.82
CA ALA A 19 -11.26 11.13 -4.50
C ALA A 19 -11.04 11.54 -3.04
N GLY A 20 -10.26 10.75 -2.31
CA GLY A 20 -9.92 11.02 -0.92
C GLY A 20 -9.08 9.91 -0.30
N GLY A 21 -8.54 10.21 0.88
CA GLY A 21 -7.71 9.30 1.67
C GLY A 21 -6.72 10.10 2.52
N ALA A 22 -6.68 9.84 3.83
CA ALA A 22 -5.80 10.56 4.74
C ALA A 22 -4.53 9.76 5.01
N THR A 23 -3.37 10.44 5.02
CA THR A 23 -2.09 9.84 5.39
C THR A 23 -2.08 9.36 6.85
N SER A 24 -2.92 9.91 7.71
CA SER A 24 -3.15 9.43 9.09
C SER A 24 -3.67 8.00 9.17
N GLN A 25 -4.13 7.40 8.07
CA GLN A 25 -4.52 5.99 8.00
C GLN A 25 -3.35 5.05 7.72
N PHE A 26 -2.13 5.55 7.54
CA PHE A 26 -0.94 4.72 7.39
C PHE A 26 -0.67 4.00 8.70
N GLY A 27 -0.30 2.72 8.62
CA GLY A 27 -0.25 1.82 9.78
C GLY A 27 -1.56 1.13 10.12
N THR A 28 -2.64 1.35 9.36
CA THR A 28 -3.91 0.61 9.52
C THR A 28 -4.32 -0.12 8.24
N MET A 29 -5.36 -0.95 8.32
CA MET A 29 -5.96 -1.59 7.14
C MET A 29 -6.53 -0.57 6.15
N ALA A 30 -6.93 0.62 6.60
CA ALA A 30 -7.53 1.64 5.74
C ALA A 30 -6.58 2.10 4.62
N LYS A 31 -5.26 2.14 4.88
CA LYS A 31 -4.27 2.41 3.82
C LYS A 31 -4.40 1.45 2.64
N ALA A 32 -4.60 0.15 2.89
CA ALA A 32 -4.75 -0.83 1.83
C ALA A 32 -6.10 -0.65 1.12
N LEU A 33 -7.16 -0.36 1.89
CA LEU A 33 -8.50 -0.11 1.36
C LEU A 33 -8.56 1.14 0.46
N HIS A 34 -7.71 2.15 0.64
CA HIS A 34 -7.65 3.31 -0.25
C HIS A 34 -7.48 2.92 -1.73
N ALA A 35 -6.64 1.92 -2.04
CA ALA A 35 -6.46 1.44 -3.41
C ALA A 35 -7.74 0.76 -3.94
N GLY A 36 -8.43 -0.01 -3.10
CA GLY A 36 -9.71 -0.62 -3.44
C GLY A 36 -10.81 0.42 -3.67
N PHE A 37 -10.88 1.45 -2.84
CA PHE A 37 -11.82 2.56 -3.00
C PHE A 37 -11.55 3.35 -4.28
N ALA A 38 -10.28 3.64 -4.60
CA ALA A 38 -9.92 4.30 -5.85
C ALA A 38 -10.32 3.48 -7.08
N ALA A 39 -10.04 2.16 -7.08
CA ALA A 39 -10.45 1.27 -8.17
C ALA A 39 -11.97 1.20 -8.32
N LYS A 40 -12.71 1.08 -7.22
CA LYS A 40 -14.18 1.12 -7.20
C LYS A 40 -14.72 2.42 -7.77
N ALA A 41 -14.17 3.56 -7.36
CA ALA A 41 -14.57 4.88 -7.81
C ALA A 41 -14.41 5.04 -9.33
N GLY A 42 -13.27 4.60 -9.89
CA GLY A 42 -13.02 4.65 -11.33
C GLY A 42 -14.02 3.82 -12.15
N VAL A 43 -14.26 2.57 -11.75
CA VAL A 43 -15.23 1.69 -12.43
C VAL A 43 -16.65 2.25 -12.33
N LEU A 44 -17.04 2.75 -11.15
CA LEU A 44 -18.35 3.34 -10.94
C LEU A 44 -18.54 4.60 -11.79
N ALA A 45 -17.59 5.54 -11.79
CA ALA A 45 -17.65 6.76 -12.58
C ALA A 45 -17.77 6.48 -14.08
N ALA A 46 -16.94 5.57 -14.61
CA ALA A 46 -16.99 5.16 -16.00
C ALA A 46 -18.35 4.53 -16.36
N SER A 47 -18.93 3.73 -15.46
CA SER A 47 -20.23 3.10 -15.65
C SER A 47 -21.38 4.11 -15.63
N LEU A 48 -21.34 5.08 -14.72
CA LEU A 48 -22.33 6.16 -14.63
C LEU A 48 -22.28 7.04 -15.89
N ALA A 49 -21.09 7.44 -16.34
CA ALA A 49 -20.92 8.22 -17.56
C ALA A 49 -21.36 7.45 -18.81
N ALA A 50 -21.11 6.14 -18.87
CA ALA A 50 -21.62 5.27 -19.94
C ALA A 50 -23.16 5.27 -20.02
N LYS A 51 -23.83 5.50 -18.89
CA LYS A 51 -25.30 5.60 -18.76
C LYS A 51 -25.84 7.03 -18.85
N GLY A 52 -24.99 8.01 -19.19
CA GLY A 52 -25.41 9.38 -19.45
C GLY A 52 -25.30 10.33 -18.25
N ALA A 53 -24.66 9.92 -17.15
CA ALA A 53 -24.35 10.87 -16.08
C ALA A 53 -23.40 11.96 -16.59
N THR A 54 -23.74 13.21 -16.30
CA THR A 54 -22.97 14.41 -16.68
C THR A 54 -22.27 15.02 -15.46
N ALA A 55 -21.16 15.72 -15.68
CA ALA A 55 -20.46 16.46 -14.64
C ALA A 55 -19.83 17.75 -15.21
N HIS A 56 -19.38 18.66 -14.34
CA HIS A 56 -18.71 19.89 -14.78
C HIS A 56 -17.36 19.57 -15.45
N SER A 57 -16.99 20.35 -16.48
CA SER A 57 -15.78 20.11 -17.26
C SER A 57 -14.48 20.43 -16.55
N ASP A 58 -14.54 21.19 -15.44
CA ASP A 58 -13.40 21.78 -14.74
C ASP A 58 -13.27 21.31 -13.28
N ALA A 59 -13.92 20.18 -12.92
CA ALA A 59 -13.89 19.67 -11.54
C ALA A 59 -12.49 19.25 -11.05
N LEU A 60 -11.53 19.04 -11.95
CA LEU A 60 -10.15 18.68 -11.61
C LEU A 60 -9.25 19.89 -11.39
N ASP A 61 -9.30 20.89 -12.27
CA ASP A 61 -8.32 21.98 -12.39
C ASP A 61 -8.94 23.39 -12.51
N GLY A 62 -10.27 23.53 -12.38
CA GLY A 62 -10.98 24.81 -12.35
C GLY A 62 -10.76 25.62 -11.07
N PRO A 63 -11.35 26.82 -10.96
CA PRO A 63 -11.17 27.71 -9.79
C PRO A 63 -11.72 27.16 -8.47
N VAL A 64 -12.75 26.30 -8.53
CA VAL A 64 -13.35 25.60 -7.39
C VAL A 64 -13.35 24.10 -7.70
N SER A 65 -12.16 23.52 -7.68
CA SER A 65 -11.88 22.16 -8.17
C SER A 65 -11.17 21.31 -7.13
N PHE A 66 -10.97 20.03 -7.46
CA PHE A 66 -10.16 19.15 -6.63
C PHE A 66 -8.75 19.69 -6.41
N ALA A 67 -8.08 20.19 -7.46
CA ALA A 67 -6.74 20.75 -7.34
C ALA A 67 -6.69 21.95 -6.39
N SER A 68 -7.62 22.90 -6.52
CA SER A 68 -7.66 24.10 -5.67
C SER A 68 -7.96 23.79 -4.20
N MET A 69 -8.55 22.63 -3.90
CA MET A 69 -8.83 22.18 -2.53
C MET A 69 -7.69 21.36 -1.91
N THR A 70 -6.79 20.80 -2.72
CA THR A 70 -5.83 19.77 -2.26
C THR A 70 -4.37 20.09 -2.55
N SER A 71 -4.08 21.15 -3.29
CA SER A 71 -2.73 21.51 -3.70
C SER A 71 -2.62 22.99 -4.05
N ASP A 72 -1.39 23.48 -4.16
CA ASP A 72 -1.07 24.79 -4.73
C ASP A 72 -0.87 24.74 -6.25
N ALA A 73 -1.30 23.66 -6.90
CA ALA A 73 -1.12 23.48 -8.34
C ALA A 73 -1.92 24.53 -9.12
N THR A 74 -1.24 25.19 -10.05
CA THR A 74 -1.81 26.19 -10.95
C THR A 74 -2.28 25.53 -12.24
N LYS A 75 -3.16 26.21 -12.98
CA LYS A 75 -3.56 25.78 -14.33
C LYS A 75 -2.36 25.57 -15.27
N ALA A 76 -1.33 26.40 -15.15
CA ALA A 76 -0.09 26.26 -15.93
C ALA A 76 0.64 24.93 -15.61
N ASP A 77 0.54 24.42 -14.38
CA ASP A 77 1.16 23.14 -14.00
C ASP A 77 0.42 21.96 -14.67
N PHE A 78 -0.90 22.04 -14.77
CA PHE A 78 -1.72 21.09 -15.53
C PHE A 78 -1.40 21.14 -17.02
N GLU A 79 -1.34 22.32 -17.62
CA GLU A 79 -1.00 22.49 -19.05
C GLU A 79 0.38 21.92 -19.37
N ARG A 80 1.39 22.17 -18.52
CA ARG A 80 2.73 21.57 -18.67
C ARG A 80 2.70 20.04 -18.58
N SER A 81 1.86 19.48 -17.71
CA SER A 81 1.71 18.02 -17.56
C SER A 81 1.02 17.40 -18.77
N LEU A 82 -0.07 18.02 -19.25
CA LEU A 82 -0.84 17.57 -20.41
C LEU A 82 -0.03 17.67 -21.72
N ALA A 83 0.85 18.66 -21.85
CA ALA A 83 1.74 18.80 -23.01
C ALA A 83 2.70 17.61 -23.19
N LYS A 84 2.94 16.81 -22.14
CA LYS A 84 3.78 15.61 -22.18
C LYS A 84 2.99 14.29 -22.24
N LEU A 85 1.66 14.34 -22.26
CA LEU A 85 0.84 13.13 -22.13
C LEU A 85 1.11 12.16 -23.28
N GLY A 86 1.67 10.99 -22.93
CA GLY A 86 2.02 9.94 -23.89
C GLY A 86 3.28 10.19 -24.71
N ASN A 87 4.02 11.29 -24.46
CA ASN A 87 5.22 11.64 -25.21
C ASN A 87 6.35 12.23 -24.33
N PRO A 88 7.26 11.40 -23.82
CA PRO A 88 7.18 9.93 -23.78
C PRO A 88 6.13 9.44 -22.77
N TRP A 89 5.83 8.13 -22.79
CA TRP A 89 5.06 7.52 -21.72
C TRP A 89 5.84 7.58 -20.41
N ALA A 90 5.21 8.07 -19.33
CA ALA A 90 5.85 8.17 -18.01
C ALA A 90 6.44 6.83 -17.52
N ILE A 91 5.82 5.70 -17.86
CA ILE A 91 6.35 4.36 -17.53
C ILE A 91 7.66 4.03 -18.25
N LEU A 92 7.89 4.60 -19.46
CA LEU A 92 9.12 4.42 -20.22
C LEU A 92 10.17 5.46 -19.83
N GLU A 93 9.75 6.70 -19.56
CA GLU A 93 10.64 7.80 -19.16
C GLU A 93 11.17 7.60 -17.73
N TYR A 94 10.27 7.33 -16.79
CA TYR A 94 10.59 7.26 -15.37
C TYR A 94 10.66 5.83 -14.83
N GLY A 95 10.16 4.81 -15.54
CA GLY A 95 10.15 3.43 -15.08
C GLY A 95 9.10 3.11 -14.00
N LEU A 96 9.05 1.85 -13.57
CA LEU A 96 8.34 1.41 -12.37
C LEU A 96 9.34 1.12 -11.25
N HIS A 97 9.01 1.54 -10.03
CA HIS A 97 9.75 1.14 -8.85
C HIS A 97 9.18 -0.19 -8.32
N VAL A 98 9.91 -1.28 -8.51
CA VAL A 98 9.57 -2.57 -7.90
C VAL A 98 10.11 -2.60 -6.48
N LYS A 99 9.22 -2.57 -5.48
CA LYS A 99 9.60 -2.69 -4.06
C LYS A 99 10.25 -4.05 -3.76
N PHE A 100 11.43 -4.07 -3.15
CA PHE A 100 12.07 -5.35 -2.76
C PHE A 100 11.54 -5.84 -1.42
N TYR A 101 11.27 -4.91 -0.51
CA TYR A 101 10.77 -5.19 0.84
C TYR A 101 9.26 -4.87 0.94
N PRO A 102 8.47 -5.69 1.65
CA PRO A 102 7.02 -5.49 1.76
C PRO A 102 6.66 -4.41 2.80
N SER A 103 7.23 -3.22 2.70
CA SER A 103 7.05 -2.07 3.61
C SER A 103 6.81 -0.75 2.85
N CYS A 104 6.68 0.36 3.56
CA CYS A 104 6.66 1.70 2.96
C CYS A 104 7.93 1.94 2.13
N GLY A 105 7.79 2.53 0.93
CA GLY A 105 8.92 2.70 -0.01
C GLY A 105 10.06 3.53 0.59
N ALA A 106 9.73 4.48 1.46
CA ALA A 106 10.68 5.32 2.17
C ALA A 106 11.57 4.56 3.17
N THR A 107 11.27 3.30 3.50
CA THR A 107 12.14 2.47 4.38
C THR A 107 13.22 1.71 3.59
N HIS A 108 13.15 1.69 2.25
CA HIS A 108 13.92 0.74 1.44
C HIS A 108 15.42 1.03 1.42
N ARG A 109 15.81 2.30 1.42
CA ARG A 109 17.22 2.72 1.47
C ARG A 109 17.87 2.29 2.80
N VAL A 110 17.21 2.52 3.93
CA VAL A 110 17.75 2.12 5.25
C VAL A 110 17.75 0.61 5.47
N ILE A 111 16.76 -0.14 4.94
CA ILE A 111 16.79 -1.60 4.97
C ILE A 111 17.99 -2.12 4.18
N ALA A 112 18.20 -1.60 2.97
CA ALA A 112 19.33 -2.00 2.13
C ALA A 112 20.67 -1.71 2.80
N ALA A 113 20.82 -0.52 3.41
CA ALA A 113 22.04 -0.17 4.15
C ALA A 113 22.30 -1.10 5.34
N ALA A 114 21.26 -1.43 6.12
CA ALA A 114 21.37 -2.34 7.25
C ALA A 114 21.77 -3.76 6.82
N LEU A 115 21.18 -4.28 5.75
CA LEU A 115 21.53 -5.59 5.18
C LEU A 115 23.00 -5.62 4.73
N GLU A 116 23.46 -4.57 4.04
CA GLU A 116 24.85 -4.47 3.55
C GLU A 116 25.85 -4.44 4.72
N ILE A 117 25.60 -3.60 5.74
CA ILE A 117 26.46 -3.54 6.93
C ILE A 117 26.52 -4.92 7.60
N ARG A 118 25.36 -5.55 7.82
CA ARG A 118 25.28 -6.85 8.47
C ARG A 118 26.05 -7.91 7.70
N SER A 119 25.90 -7.98 6.37
CA SER A 119 26.60 -8.97 5.56
C SER A 119 28.09 -8.71 5.47
N ALA A 120 28.51 -7.46 5.22
CA ALA A 120 29.91 -7.10 5.03
C ALA A 120 30.74 -7.29 6.30
N GLN A 121 30.14 -7.08 7.47
CA GLN A 121 30.80 -7.18 8.77
C GLN A 121 30.46 -8.49 9.52
N ASN A 122 29.64 -9.36 8.92
CA ASN A 122 29.16 -10.61 9.51
C ASN A 122 28.60 -10.42 10.95
N LEU A 123 27.84 -9.34 11.17
CA LEU A 123 27.33 -8.98 12.49
C LEU A 123 26.19 -9.90 12.92
N SER A 124 26.26 -10.35 14.17
CA SER A 124 25.12 -10.92 14.87
C SER A 124 24.28 -9.83 15.54
N PRO A 125 22.98 -10.06 15.75
CA PRO A 125 22.12 -9.15 16.51
C PRO A 125 22.68 -8.76 17.88
N GLN A 126 23.39 -9.68 18.54
CA GLN A 126 23.92 -9.50 19.88
C GLN A 126 25.13 -8.55 19.92
N ASP A 127 25.82 -8.38 18.80
CA ASP A 127 26.98 -7.49 18.69
C ASP A 127 26.57 -6.01 18.73
N ILE A 128 25.32 -5.71 18.38
CA ILE A 128 24.82 -4.34 18.22
C ILE A 128 24.59 -3.69 19.58
N GLU A 129 25.07 -2.45 19.70
CA GLU A 129 24.88 -1.60 20.86
C GLU A 129 23.91 -0.43 20.56
N GLN A 130 24.07 0.20 19.40
CA GLN A 130 23.28 1.37 18.97
C GLN A 130 23.16 1.40 17.46
N ILE A 131 22.01 1.84 16.94
CA ILE A 131 21.77 2.06 15.52
C ILE A 131 21.28 3.50 15.34
N ASP A 132 21.93 4.25 14.48
CA ASP A 132 21.53 5.62 14.14
C ASP A 132 21.15 5.68 12.67
N ILE A 133 20.00 6.28 12.35
CA ILE A 133 19.55 6.45 10.98
C ILE A 133 19.42 7.94 10.65
N SER A 134 19.90 8.35 9.48
CA SER A 134 19.74 9.70 8.96
C SER A 134 18.87 9.70 7.71
N VAL A 135 17.74 10.39 7.77
CA VAL A 135 16.69 10.41 6.75
C VAL A 135 16.07 11.80 6.62
N PRO A 136 15.39 12.16 5.51
CA PRO A 136 14.66 13.41 5.43
C PRO A 136 13.65 13.56 6.58
N ASP A 137 13.61 14.73 7.20
CA ASP A 137 12.79 15.03 8.37
C ASP A 137 11.29 14.73 8.17
N TYR A 138 10.76 15.06 6.99
CA TYR A 138 9.36 14.86 6.62
C TYR A 138 8.94 13.38 6.61
N LEU A 139 9.90 12.45 6.52
CA LEU A 139 9.57 11.03 6.59
C LEU A 139 8.98 10.63 7.94
N ARG A 140 9.18 11.41 9.01
CA ARG A 140 8.52 11.16 10.30
C ARG A 140 7.01 11.35 10.25
N GLU A 141 6.52 12.20 9.34
CA GLU A 141 5.09 12.36 9.11
C GLU A 141 4.48 11.14 8.40
N LEU A 142 5.28 10.47 7.54
CA LEU A 142 4.88 9.28 6.78
C LEU A 142 5.14 7.96 7.50
N LEU A 143 6.10 7.95 8.42
CA LEU A 143 6.63 6.80 9.16
C LEU A 143 6.62 7.12 10.66
N PRO A 144 5.43 7.27 11.26
CA PRO A 144 5.30 7.80 12.62
C PRO A 144 5.69 6.79 13.71
N TYR A 145 5.80 5.51 13.35
CA TYR A 145 6.00 4.42 14.31
C TYR A 145 7.48 4.21 14.65
N ASN A 146 7.73 3.92 15.93
CA ASN A 146 9.03 3.46 16.43
C ASN A 146 9.02 1.92 16.55
N ALA A 147 9.62 1.36 17.60
CA ALA A 147 9.40 -0.05 17.94
C ALA A 147 7.89 -0.32 18.10
N THR A 148 7.38 -1.32 17.40
CA THR A 148 5.98 -1.72 17.42
C THR A 148 5.87 -3.23 17.21
N GLU A 149 4.93 -3.84 17.92
CA GLU A 149 4.57 -5.25 17.78
C GLU A 149 3.41 -5.45 16.80
N ASP A 150 2.77 -4.36 16.33
CA ASP A 150 1.65 -4.44 15.40
C ASP A 150 2.15 -4.65 13.94
N PRO A 151 1.71 -5.71 13.25
CA PRO A 151 2.07 -6.00 11.86
C PRO A 151 1.82 -4.86 10.88
N THR A 152 0.72 -4.11 11.03
CA THR A 152 0.36 -3.04 10.11
C THR A 152 1.16 -1.78 10.35
N GLU A 153 1.46 -1.45 11.61
CA GLU A 153 2.34 -0.34 11.98
C GLU A 153 3.80 -0.61 11.58
N ALA A 154 4.27 -1.85 11.73
CA ALA A 154 5.63 -2.26 11.39
C ALA A 154 6.02 -1.93 9.93
N LEU A 155 5.06 -1.98 9.00
CA LEU A 155 5.22 -1.61 7.58
C LEU A 155 5.62 -0.13 7.39
N PHE A 156 5.41 0.71 8.41
CA PHE A 156 5.65 2.15 8.44
C PHE A 156 6.58 2.56 9.60
N SER A 157 7.34 1.62 10.15
CA SER A 157 8.32 1.86 11.21
C SER A 157 9.74 1.73 10.66
N LEU A 158 10.50 2.83 10.64
CA LEU A 158 11.93 2.79 10.33
C LEU A 158 12.71 1.92 11.34
N PRO A 159 12.50 2.06 12.67
CA PRO A 159 13.18 1.21 13.64
C PRO A 159 12.93 -0.28 13.46
N TYR A 160 11.66 -0.67 13.25
CA TYR A 160 11.33 -2.07 13.04
C TYR A 160 11.97 -2.62 11.76
N CYS A 161 11.86 -1.89 10.65
CA CYS A 161 12.39 -2.33 9.36
C CYS A 161 13.92 -2.55 9.41
N VAL A 162 14.65 -1.64 10.07
CA VAL A 162 16.12 -1.76 10.24
C VAL A 162 16.47 -2.88 11.21
N ALA A 163 15.73 -3.01 12.32
CA ALA A 163 15.91 -4.09 13.27
C ALA A 163 15.68 -5.47 12.62
N ALA A 164 14.65 -5.61 11.78
CA ALA A 164 14.36 -6.84 11.04
C ALA A 164 15.54 -7.23 10.13
N ALA A 165 16.11 -6.25 9.41
CA ALA A 165 17.29 -6.46 8.58
C ALA A 165 18.48 -6.99 9.38
N PHE A 166 18.79 -6.41 10.54
CA PHE A 166 19.85 -6.90 11.41
C PHE A 166 19.54 -8.27 12.03
N ARG A 167 18.29 -8.47 12.48
CA ARG A 167 17.86 -9.68 13.17
C ARG A 167 17.96 -10.92 12.30
N TRP A 168 17.42 -10.85 11.09
CA TRP A 168 17.25 -12.02 10.22
C TRP A 168 18.16 -12.01 9.00
N GLY A 169 18.81 -10.89 8.66
CA GLY A 169 19.61 -10.79 7.45
C GLY A 169 18.80 -10.80 6.16
N ARG A 170 17.49 -10.61 6.26
CA ARG A 170 16.53 -10.51 5.17
C ARG A 170 15.30 -9.77 5.67
N VAL A 171 14.53 -9.20 4.74
CA VAL A 171 13.25 -8.54 5.02
C VAL A 171 12.23 -8.96 3.97
N GLY A 172 11.49 -10.02 4.26
CA GLY A 172 10.41 -10.57 3.44
C GLY A 172 9.05 -10.45 4.13
N ILE A 173 8.04 -11.16 3.61
CA ILE A 173 6.67 -11.11 4.18
C ILE A 173 6.63 -11.72 5.59
N ASP A 174 7.41 -12.77 5.83
CA ASP A 174 7.46 -13.45 7.14
C ASP A 174 7.89 -12.52 8.27
N GLU A 175 8.79 -11.58 7.97
CA GLU A 175 9.29 -10.58 8.92
C GLU A 175 8.27 -9.49 9.24
N PHE A 176 7.04 -9.55 8.73
CA PHE A 176 5.95 -8.66 9.15
C PHE A 176 4.73 -9.45 9.67
N LEU A 177 4.85 -10.77 9.86
CA LEU A 177 3.80 -11.56 10.49
C LEU A 177 3.80 -11.34 12.02
N PRO A 178 2.65 -11.54 12.70
CA PRO A 178 2.54 -11.33 14.15
C PRO A 178 3.65 -11.99 14.97
N GLU A 179 4.04 -13.21 14.60
CA GLU A 179 5.07 -13.96 15.30
C GLU A 179 6.45 -13.29 15.18
N ALA A 180 6.74 -12.64 14.05
CA ALA A 180 7.98 -11.92 13.83
C ALA A 180 7.94 -10.52 14.45
N THR A 181 6.81 -9.80 14.36
CA THR A 181 6.69 -8.49 15.02
C THR A 181 6.71 -8.59 16.53
N GLN A 182 6.25 -9.69 17.11
CA GLN A 182 6.29 -9.92 18.56
C GLN A 182 7.61 -10.57 19.05
N ASP A 183 8.57 -10.85 18.17
CA ASP A 183 9.87 -11.40 18.56
C ASP A 183 10.63 -10.39 19.44
N LYS A 184 10.92 -10.78 20.68
CA LYS A 184 11.59 -9.91 21.66
C LYS A 184 12.93 -9.38 21.17
N SER A 185 13.66 -10.15 20.36
CA SER A 185 14.98 -9.75 19.87
C SER A 185 14.90 -8.69 18.77
N VAL A 186 13.86 -8.71 17.91
CA VAL A 186 13.66 -7.60 16.95
C VAL A 186 13.19 -6.34 17.68
N GLN A 187 12.35 -6.48 18.71
CA GLN A 187 11.90 -5.34 19.51
C GLN A 187 13.05 -4.69 20.29
N GLN A 188 13.95 -5.49 20.87
CA GLN A 188 15.17 -4.98 21.51
C GLN A 188 16.05 -4.21 20.53
N LEU A 189 16.28 -4.74 19.33
CA LEU A 189 17.03 -4.03 18.30
C LEU A 189 16.33 -2.74 17.86
N ALA A 190 15.01 -2.76 17.68
CA ALA A 190 14.24 -1.59 17.27
C ALA A 190 14.32 -0.47 18.33
N GLN A 191 14.39 -0.82 19.62
CA GLN A 191 14.59 0.15 20.71
C GLN A 191 15.98 0.79 20.72
N MET A 192 16.98 0.18 20.06
CA MET A 192 18.32 0.74 19.91
C MET A 192 18.44 1.71 18.73
N VAL A 193 17.35 1.93 17.98
CA VAL A 193 17.36 2.80 16.80
C VAL A 193 17.02 4.25 17.16
N THR A 194 17.94 5.16 16.89
CA THR A 194 17.70 6.62 16.94
C THR A 194 17.58 7.19 15.53
N ILE A 195 16.62 8.08 15.32
CA ILE A 195 16.33 8.69 14.01
C ILE A 195 16.73 10.16 14.02
N TYR A 196 17.56 10.54 13.06
CA TYR A 196 18.00 11.91 12.82
C TYR A 196 17.40 12.45 11.53
N GLY A 197 16.54 13.46 11.65
CA GLY A 197 15.94 14.16 10.53
C GLY A 197 16.92 15.15 9.90
N ARG A 198 17.07 15.11 8.58
CA ARG A 198 17.83 16.09 7.80
C ARG A 198 16.89 16.90 6.90
N GLN A 199 17.19 18.18 6.73
CA GLN A 199 16.47 19.05 5.81
C GLN A 199 16.84 18.72 4.37
N ILE A 200 15.88 18.79 3.46
CA ILE A 200 16.11 18.60 2.02
C ILE A 200 15.51 19.74 1.21
N ALA A 201 16.11 20.01 0.05
CA ALA A 201 15.68 21.08 -0.84
C ALA A 201 14.32 20.83 -1.49
N ASP A 202 13.97 19.57 -1.78
CA ASP A 202 12.77 19.20 -2.52
C ASP A 202 11.99 18.10 -1.80
N ARG A 203 11.01 18.51 -0.99
CA ARG A 203 10.12 17.61 -0.23
C ARG A 203 9.08 16.91 -1.10
N THR A 204 8.98 17.25 -2.39
CA THR A 204 8.06 16.56 -3.33
C THR A 204 8.62 15.22 -3.80
N LYS A 205 9.91 14.99 -3.60
CA LYS A 205 10.58 13.75 -3.99
C LYS A 205 10.82 12.86 -2.79
N LEU A 206 10.35 11.62 -2.91
CA LEU A 206 10.69 10.55 -1.95
C LEU A 206 12.19 10.28 -1.88
N PHE A 207 12.89 10.46 -3.01
CA PHE A 207 14.30 10.18 -3.18
C PHE A 207 14.95 11.33 -3.93
N VAL A 208 15.92 11.98 -3.30
CA VAL A 208 16.77 13.01 -3.93
C VAL A 208 18.11 12.35 -4.25
N ALA A 209 18.57 12.49 -5.49
CA ALA A 209 19.86 11.93 -5.93
C ALA A 209 21.02 12.68 -5.25
N GLY A 210 22.03 11.94 -4.83
CA GLY A 210 23.16 12.48 -4.05
C GLY A 210 22.82 12.79 -2.59
N ASP A 211 21.65 12.35 -2.11
CA ASP A 211 21.16 12.58 -0.75
C ASP A 211 20.70 11.24 -0.13
N PRO A 212 21.67 10.38 0.23
CA PRO A 212 21.39 9.03 0.67
C PRO A 212 20.76 8.98 2.05
N ASP A 213 19.95 7.95 2.28
CA ASP A 213 19.56 7.60 3.64
C ASP A 213 20.65 6.71 4.23
N THR A 214 21.10 7.06 5.44
CA THR A 214 22.31 6.46 6.03
C THR A 214 21.94 5.69 7.29
N VAL A 215 22.54 4.51 7.45
CA VAL A 215 22.52 3.72 8.68
C VAL A 215 23.93 3.67 9.24
N THR A 216 24.07 3.99 10.53
CA THR A 216 25.32 3.86 11.29
C THR A 216 25.08 2.92 12.46
N VAL A 217 25.95 1.94 12.65
CA VAL A 217 25.85 0.93 13.71
C VAL A 217 27.09 1.00 14.58
N ARG A 218 26.90 1.18 15.88
CA ARG A 218 27.94 0.96 16.88
C ARG A 218 27.77 -0.42 17.48
N ILE A 219 28.86 -1.18 17.52
CA ILE A 219 28.88 -2.52 18.11
C ILE A 219 29.58 -2.50 19.47
N ARG A 220 29.30 -3.49 20.31
CA ARG A 220 29.78 -3.59 21.70
C ARG A 220 31.30 -3.60 21.85
N SER A 221 32.03 -3.97 20.81
CA SER A 221 33.50 -3.89 20.79
C SER A 221 34.03 -2.46 20.63
N GLY A 222 33.16 -1.47 20.42
CA GLY A 222 33.49 -0.07 20.21
C GLY A 222 33.66 0.32 18.73
N MET A 223 33.64 -0.63 17.79
CA MET A 223 33.71 -0.32 16.36
C MET A 223 32.40 0.29 15.86
N THR A 224 32.50 1.12 14.82
CA THR A 224 31.36 1.77 14.18
C THR A 224 31.42 1.57 12.68
N PHE A 225 30.29 1.21 12.08
CA PHE A 225 30.13 1.00 10.64
C PHE A 225 29.02 1.89 10.11
N SER A 226 29.19 2.46 8.92
CA SER A 226 28.19 3.32 8.31
C SER A 226 28.03 3.02 6.82
N HIS A 227 26.80 3.06 6.33
CA HIS A 227 26.49 2.88 4.91
C HIS A 227 25.29 3.74 4.52
N GLY A 228 25.40 4.42 3.37
CA GLY A 228 24.36 5.26 2.80
C GLY A 228 23.88 4.71 1.47
N VAL A 229 22.56 4.70 1.26
CA VAL A 229 21.95 4.24 -0.01
C VAL A 229 21.22 5.39 -0.68
N ASP A 230 21.69 5.73 -1.88
CA ASP A 230 21.11 6.81 -2.69
C ASP A 230 19.92 6.34 -3.55
N ILE A 231 19.97 5.13 -4.12
CA ILE A 231 18.85 4.63 -4.94
C ILE A 231 18.35 3.33 -4.29
N PRO A 232 17.08 3.27 -3.86
CA PRO A 232 16.58 2.04 -3.26
C PRO A 232 16.60 0.89 -4.27
N PRO A 233 16.80 -0.36 -3.82
CA PRO A 233 16.75 -1.53 -4.70
C PRO A 233 15.45 -1.59 -5.49
N GLY A 234 15.55 -1.83 -6.80
CA GLY A 234 14.40 -1.93 -7.70
C GLY A 234 13.85 -0.61 -8.22
N ALA A 235 14.44 0.53 -7.83
CA ALA A 235 14.17 1.81 -8.47
C ALA A 235 15.11 2.05 -9.68
N PRO A 236 14.62 2.74 -10.73
CA PRO A 236 15.43 3.21 -11.84
C PRO A 236 16.68 3.99 -11.36
N PRO A 237 17.84 3.83 -12.02
CA PRO A 237 18.08 3.03 -13.23
C PRO A 237 18.28 1.53 -12.95
N ARG A 238 18.30 1.09 -11.69
CA ARG A 238 18.54 -0.30 -11.28
C ARG A 238 17.24 -1.08 -11.19
N PHE A 239 16.60 -1.29 -12.34
CA PHE A 239 15.39 -2.11 -12.42
C PHE A 239 15.66 -3.54 -11.93
N ALA A 240 14.68 -4.14 -11.27
CA ALA A 240 14.74 -5.57 -10.95
C ALA A 240 14.81 -6.38 -12.25
N ASP A 241 15.77 -7.29 -12.37
CA ASP A 241 15.81 -8.22 -13.48
C ASP A 241 14.63 -9.21 -13.42
N ASN A 242 14.32 -9.87 -14.54
CA ASN A 242 13.22 -10.84 -14.63
C ASN A 242 13.36 -11.97 -13.61
N LYS A 243 14.60 -12.33 -13.23
CA LYS A 243 14.87 -13.34 -12.21
C LYS A 243 14.40 -12.87 -10.84
N THR A 244 14.73 -11.64 -10.45
CA THR A 244 14.35 -11.03 -9.18
C THR A 244 12.84 -10.83 -9.09
N VAL A 245 12.22 -10.31 -10.15
CA VAL A 245 10.75 -10.18 -10.22
C VAL A 245 10.07 -11.55 -10.17
N GLY A 246 10.62 -12.54 -10.88
CA GLY A 246 10.10 -13.91 -10.89
C GLY A 246 10.20 -14.61 -9.54
N ASN A 247 11.31 -14.45 -8.83
CA ASN A 247 11.48 -14.97 -7.47
C ASN A 247 10.48 -14.32 -6.51
N LYS A 248 10.35 -12.98 -6.57
CA LYS A 248 9.36 -12.26 -5.77
C LYS A 248 7.92 -12.72 -6.09
N PHE A 249 7.59 -12.93 -7.35
CA PHE A 249 6.29 -13.47 -7.75
C PHE A 249 6.06 -14.86 -7.13
N LYS A 250 7.06 -15.76 -7.20
CA LYS A 250 7.01 -17.08 -6.57
C LYS A 250 6.77 -16.98 -5.06
N ASP A 251 7.53 -16.15 -4.36
CA ASP A 251 7.44 -15.96 -2.90
C ASP A 251 6.05 -15.47 -2.46
N CYS A 252 5.45 -14.57 -3.24
CA CYS A 252 4.08 -14.10 -2.99
C CYS A 252 3.03 -15.17 -3.34
N ALA A 253 3.13 -15.77 -4.52
CA ALA A 253 2.10 -16.65 -5.06
C ALA A 253 1.98 -17.96 -4.27
N LEU A 254 3.11 -18.57 -3.86
CA LEU A 254 3.10 -19.84 -3.13
C LEU A 254 2.43 -19.76 -1.74
N ARG A 255 2.18 -18.56 -1.23
CA ARG A 255 1.37 -18.35 -0.01
C ARG A 255 -0.11 -18.57 -0.23
N GLY A 256 -0.59 -18.40 -1.46
CA GLY A 256 -2.00 -18.43 -1.82
C GLY A 256 -2.39 -19.60 -2.71
N ILE A 257 -1.47 -20.10 -3.54
CA ILE A 257 -1.76 -21.10 -4.59
C ILE A 257 -0.65 -22.14 -4.69
N SER A 258 -0.91 -23.24 -5.40
CA SER A 258 0.08 -24.30 -5.61
C SER A 258 1.20 -23.90 -6.56
N GLU A 259 2.35 -24.58 -6.50
CA GLU A 259 3.47 -24.35 -7.44
C GLU A 259 3.05 -24.60 -8.90
N GLN A 260 2.21 -25.60 -9.14
CA GLN A 260 1.67 -25.89 -10.46
C GLN A 260 0.80 -24.72 -10.99
N ASP A 261 -0.08 -24.17 -10.15
CA ASP A 261 -0.94 -23.05 -10.53
C ASP A 261 -0.14 -21.77 -10.76
N MET A 262 0.83 -21.51 -9.88
CA MET A 262 1.75 -20.38 -9.97
C MET A 262 2.58 -20.43 -11.26
N ALA A 263 3.11 -21.60 -11.62
CA ALA A 263 3.81 -21.81 -12.87
C ALA A 263 2.90 -21.57 -14.08
N ALA A 264 1.67 -22.11 -14.08
CA ALA A 264 0.72 -21.90 -15.16
C ALA A 264 0.35 -20.42 -15.37
N ILE A 265 0.16 -19.67 -14.28
CA ILE A 265 -0.13 -18.22 -14.33
C ILE A 265 1.09 -17.45 -14.84
N ARG A 266 2.29 -17.74 -14.32
CA ARG A 266 3.54 -17.12 -14.77
C ARG A 266 3.72 -17.34 -16.27
N ASP A 267 3.60 -18.59 -16.71
CA ASP A 267 3.82 -18.96 -18.09
C ASP A 267 2.77 -18.33 -19.01
N LEU A 268 1.55 -18.08 -18.55
CA LEU A 268 0.56 -17.30 -19.31
C LEU A 268 1.00 -15.83 -19.45
N ILE A 269 1.36 -15.18 -18.34
CA ILE A 269 1.69 -13.74 -18.30
C ILE A 269 2.95 -13.43 -19.12
N PHE A 270 3.97 -14.29 -19.05
CA PHE A 270 5.27 -14.07 -19.68
C PHE A 270 5.42 -14.72 -21.06
N ARG A 271 4.33 -15.18 -21.69
CA ARG A 271 4.36 -15.63 -23.10
C ARG A 271 4.83 -14.50 -24.01
N SER A 272 5.75 -14.83 -24.93
CA SER A 272 6.41 -13.87 -25.83
C SER A 272 5.45 -13.06 -26.69
N ASN A 273 4.28 -13.62 -27.04
CA ASN A 273 3.38 -13.02 -28.01
C ASN A 273 2.23 -12.23 -27.37
N SER A 274 2.10 -12.22 -26.03
CA SER A 274 1.00 -11.56 -25.28
C SER A 274 -0.40 -11.81 -25.86
N ASP A 275 -0.63 -12.98 -26.45
CA ASP A 275 -1.83 -13.38 -27.20
C ASP A 275 -2.95 -13.97 -26.32
N TRP A 276 -2.83 -13.80 -25.00
CA TRP A 276 -3.81 -14.27 -24.03
C TRP A 276 -4.88 -13.20 -23.77
N LEU A 277 -6.09 -13.65 -23.47
CA LEU A 277 -7.18 -12.76 -23.08
C LEU A 277 -7.23 -12.64 -21.56
N LEU A 278 -7.68 -11.49 -21.04
CA LEU A 278 -7.86 -11.29 -19.60
C LEU A 278 -8.72 -12.40 -18.96
N VAL A 279 -9.71 -12.93 -19.69
CA VAL A 279 -10.55 -14.05 -19.23
C VAL A 279 -9.77 -15.33 -18.98
N ASP A 280 -8.68 -15.59 -19.73
CA ASP A 280 -7.83 -16.77 -19.54
C ASP A 280 -7.09 -16.68 -18.20
N LEU A 281 -6.52 -15.50 -17.92
CA LEU A 281 -5.85 -15.22 -16.65
C LEU A 281 -6.83 -15.29 -15.48
N LEU A 282 -8.00 -14.66 -15.60
CA LEU A 282 -9.03 -14.70 -14.57
C LEU A 282 -9.51 -16.14 -14.29
N SER A 283 -9.68 -16.94 -15.34
CA SER A 283 -10.06 -18.35 -15.20
C SER A 283 -8.98 -19.18 -14.49
N LEU A 284 -7.70 -18.91 -14.76
CA LEU A 284 -6.60 -19.57 -14.04
C LEU A 284 -6.57 -19.16 -12.56
N LEU A 285 -6.71 -17.87 -12.28
CA LEU A 285 -6.74 -17.34 -10.92
C LEU A 285 -7.90 -17.93 -10.11
N ASP A 286 -9.09 -18.01 -10.69
CA ASP A 286 -10.28 -18.59 -10.04
C ASP A 286 -10.07 -20.08 -9.71
N ARG A 287 -9.62 -20.88 -10.69
CA ARG A 287 -9.32 -22.30 -10.49
C ARG A 287 -8.23 -22.52 -9.42
N ALA A 288 -7.19 -21.70 -9.42
CA ALA A 288 -6.10 -21.78 -8.45
C ALA A 288 -6.59 -21.44 -7.03
N SER A 289 -7.44 -20.41 -6.91
CA SER A 289 -8.06 -20.01 -5.65
C SER A 289 -8.97 -21.12 -5.10
N ASN A 290 -9.84 -21.69 -5.94
CA ASN A 290 -10.77 -22.76 -5.53
C ASN A 290 -10.02 -24.02 -5.07
N ARG A 291 -9.00 -24.47 -5.81
CA ARG A 291 -8.14 -25.60 -5.39
C ARG A 291 -7.42 -25.33 -4.07
N SER A 292 -6.98 -24.09 -3.84
CA SER A 292 -6.32 -23.71 -2.59
C SER A 292 -7.28 -23.75 -1.40
N ALA A 293 -8.52 -23.27 -1.59
CA ALA A 293 -9.58 -23.34 -0.58
C ALA A 293 -9.92 -24.79 -0.21
N GLU A 294 -10.06 -25.67 -1.21
CA GLU A 294 -10.30 -27.12 -0.99
C GLU A 294 -9.17 -27.78 -0.19
N ARG A 295 -7.90 -27.46 -0.48
CA ARG A 295 -6.74 -28.01 0.24
C ARG A 295 -6.66 -27.57 1.70
N ARG A 296 -7.07 -26.33 2.00
CA ARG A 296 -7.08 -25.80 3.38
C ARG A 296 -8.18 -26.42 4.24
N GLY A 297 -9.16 -27.09 3.62
CA GLY A 297 -10.35 -27.61 4.29
C GLY A 297 -11.26 -26.50 4.79
N PRO A 298 -12.46 -26.84 5.33
CA PRO A 298 -13.32 -25.85 5.97
C PRO A 298 -12.57 -25.23 7.15
N ALA A 299 -12.60 -23.89 7.25
CA ALA A 299 -12.07 -23.19 8.41
C ALA A 299 -12.68 -23.82 9.68
N ARG A 300 -11.85 -24.42 10.55
CA ARG A 300 -12.33 -24.90 11.85
C ARG A 300 -12.99 -23.71 12.54
N ARG A 301 -14.30 -23.78 12.76
CA ARG A 301 -14.96 -22.89 13.73
C ARG A 301 -14.26 -23.13 15.05
N GLN A 302 -13.44 -22.16 15.48
CA GLN A 302 -13.07 -22.10 16.89
C GLN A 302 -14.31 -21.59 17.61
N ASP A 303 -15.13 -22.51 18.09
CA ASP A 303 -16.16 -22.21 19.07
C ASP A 303 -15.41 -21.79 20.35
N HIS A 304 -15.23 -20.49 20.53
CA HIS A 304 -14.84 -19.97 21.84
C HIS A 304 -16.05 -20.11 22.77
N PRO A 305 -15.93 -20.85 23.89
CA PRO A 305 -16.98 -20.84 24.89
C PRO A 305 -17.08 -19.41 25.44
N VAL A 306 -18.26 -18.82 25.36
CA VAL A 306 -18.58 -17.53 25.98
C VAL A 306 -18.56 -17.76 27.49
N GLY A 307 -17.38 -17.60 28.10
CA GLY A 307 -17.21 -17.54 29.54
C GLY A 307 -17.49 -16.13 30.03
N ALA A 308 -18.45 -16.01 30.94
CA ALA A 308 -18.72 -14.76 31.64
C ALA A 308 -17.51 -14.36 32.52
N GLY A 309 -17.02 -13.13 32.35
CA GLY A 309 -16.15 -12.44 33.31
C GLY A 309 -14.72 -12.19 32.85
N GLY A 310 -14.37 -10.91 32.67
CA GLY A 310 -12.98 -10.43 32.58
C GLY A 310 -12.72 -9.55 31.36
N LEU A 311 -12.63 -8.23 31.58
CA LEU A 311 -12.17 -7.25 30.59
C LEU A 311 -10.69 -7.51 30.26
N GLY A 312 -10.44 -8.23 29.17
CA GLY A 312 -9.13 -8.38 28.54
C GLY A 312 -9.35 -8.59 27.06
N HIS A 313 -8.94 -7.63 26.23
CA HIS A 313 -9.12 -7.65 24.78
C HIS A 313 -8.36 -8.81 24.11
N PRO A 314 -9.02 -9.67 23.31
CA PRO A 314 -8.30 -10.59 22.43
C PRO A 314 -8.95 -10.65 21.03
N HIS A 315 -8.53 -9.79 20.09
CA HIS A 315 -8.84 -9.99 18.66
C HIS A 315 -7.74 -9.39 17.76
N GLN A 316 -6.66 -10.14 17.52
CA GLN A 316 -5.70 -9.85 16.44
C GLN A 316 -5.15 -11.12 15.78
N ARG A 317 -6.01 -12.05 15.36
CA ARG A 317 -5.59 -13.24 14.58
C ARG A 317 -6.31 -13.49 13.25
N ALA A 318 -7.13 -12.56 12.75
CA ALA A 318 -7.94 -12.83 11.55
C ALA A 318 -7.96 -11.73 10.46
N GLY A 319 -7.05 -10.75 10.51
CA GLY A 319 -7.15 -9.54 9.68
C GLY A 319 -6.71 -9.64 8.22
N ILE A 320 -5.79 -10.56 7.87
CA ILE A 320 -5.13 -10.53 6.55
C ILE A 320 -5.80 -11.44 5.51
N LEU A 321 -6.58 -12.44 5.92
CA LEU A 321 -7.25 -13.38 4.99
C LEU A 321 -8.73 -13.07 4.69
N TRP A 322 -9.39 -12.22 5.48
CA TRP A 322 -10.86 -12.12 5.44
C TRP A 322 -11.44 -11.31 4.27
N VAL A 323 -10.64 -10.45 3.62
CA VAL A 323 -11.15 -9.52 2.60
C VAL A 323 -11.57 -10.21 1.29
N PHE A 324 -11.19 -11.48 1.06
CA PHE A 324 -11.56 -12.20 -0.17
C PHE A 324 -12.79 -13.11 -0.07
N HIS A 325 -13.30 -13.43 1.13
CA HIS A 325 -14.33 -14.48 1.29
C HIS A 325 -15.78 -13.99 1.37
N SER A 326 -16.04 -12.68 1.45
CA SER A 326 -17.39 -12.13 1.65
C SER A 326 -18.15 -11.73 0.38
N ILE A 327 -17.59 -11.96 -0.82
CA ILE A 327 -18.25 -11.58 -2.10
C ILE A 327 -18.98 -12.77 -2.77
N GLN A 328 -18.74 -14.03 -2.37
CA GLN A 328 -19.38 -15.20 -2.99
C GLN A 328 -20.66 -15.69 -2.28
N GLY A 329 -21.12 -15.02 -1.22
CA GLY A 329 -22.27 -15.47 -0.40
C GLY A 329 -23.67 -14.97 -0.82
N HIS A 330 -23.81 -14.12 -1.86
CA HIS A 330 -25.08 -13.46 -2.16
C HIS A 330 -25.71 -13.75 -3.54
N GLN A 331 -25.31 -14.81 -4.24
CA GLN A 331 -26.00 -15.28 -5.44
C GLN A 331 -26.90 -16.52 -5.25
N ALA A 332 -27.20 -16.90 -4.00
CA ALA A 332 -28.11 -18.00 -3.71
C ALA A 332 -29.23 -17.59 -2.73
N ALA A 333 -29.98 -16.53 -3.05
CA ALA A 333 -31.27 -16.25 -2.42
C ALA A 333 -32.10 -15.25 -3.26
N SER A 334 -32.48 -15.64 -4.47
CA SER A 334 -33.51 -14.92 -5.24
C SER A 334 -34.60 -15.89 -5.71
N THR A 335 -35.56 -16.20 -4.84
CA THR A 335 -36.92 -16.62 -5.21
C THR A 335 -37.83 -16.57 -3.98
N ARG A 336 -39.05 -16.02 -4.15
CA ARG A 336 -40.14 -15.73 -3.18
C ARG A 336 -39.97 -14.38 -2.46
N GLY A 337 -40.88 -13.40 -2.51
CA GLY A 337 -42.21 -13.26 -3.10
C GLY A 337 -42.69 -11.83 -2.84
N GLN A 338 -43.60 -11.32 -3.68
CA GLN A 338 -44.24 -10.00 -3.57
C GLN A 338 -45.17 -9.93 -2.34
N ALA A 339 -45.23 -8.77 -1.67
CA ALA A 339 -46.46 -7.99 -1.39
C ALA A 339 -46.29 -7.00 -0.21
N GLY A 340 -46.73 -5.76 -0.42
CA GLY A 340 -47.16 -4.77 0.59
C GLY A 340 -46.05 -4.06 1.38
N ASP A 341 -46.16 -2.82 1.80
CA ASP A 341 -47.16 -1.77 1.56
C ASP A 341 -46.53 -0.44 2.03
N GLN A 342 -47.16 0.65 1.64
CA GLN A 342 -46.87 2.06 1.92
C GLN A 342 -46.42 2.38 3.37
N LEU A 343 -45.51 3.34 3.54
CA LEU A 343 -45.66 4.54 4.40
C LEU A 343 -44.36 5.36 4.50
N ALA A 344 -44.54 6.65 4.83
CA ALA A 344 -43.55 7.65 5.23
C ALA A 344 -42.90 8.53 4.13
N GLN A 345 -43.74 9.34 3.47
CA GLN A 345 -43.40 10.75 3.26
C GLN A 345 -43.71 11.52 4.55
N THR A 346 -42.73 12.16 5.20
CA THR A 346 -42.85 13.56 5.68
C THR A 346 -41.55 14.11 6.30
N GLN A 347 -41.28 15.37 5.96
CA GLN A 347 -40.60 16.40 6.76
C GLN A 347 -39.07 16.34 6.92
N TYR A 348 -38.36 17.00 6.00
CA TYR A 348 -37.21 17.83 6.36
C TYR A 348 -37.57 19.30 6.15
N ARG A 349 -37.96 19.98 7.25
CA ARG A 349 -38.12 21.43 7.30
C ARG A 349 -36.75 22.09 7.42
N GLN A 350 -36.65 23.21 6.71
CA GLN A 350 -35.55 24.16 6.67
C GLN A 350 -35.02 24.55 8.06
N ARG A 351 -33.70 24.74 8.17
CA ARG A 351 -33.09 25.64 9.17
C ARG A 351 -32.18 26.66 8.46
N PRO A 352 -32.08 27.90 8.98
CA PRO A 352 -31.57 29.04 8.24
C PRO A 352 -30.05 29.23 8.36
N ARG A 353 -29.50 29.99 7.40
CA ARG A 353 -28.15 30.58 7.37
C ARG A 353 -27.80 31.26 8.68
N LEU A 354 -26.59 31.01 9.19
CA LEU A 354 -25.93 31.89 10.15
C LEU A 354 -24.88 32.72 9.41
N GLU A 355 -25.06 34.04 9.54
CA GLU A 355 -24.26 35.10 8.95
C GLU A 355 -22.89 35.22 9.62
N GLN A 356 -21.95 35.73 8.83
CA GLN A 356 -20.64 36.20 9.22
C GLN A 356 -20.74 37.34 10.23
N GLN A 357 -19.96 37.29 11.30
CA GLN A 357 -19.53 38.46 12.04
C GLN A 357 -18.01 38.47 12.14
N THR A 358 -17.40 39.34 11.34
CA THR A 358 -16.16 40.06 11.62
C THR A 358 -16.21 40.70 13.01
N LEU A 359 -15.10 40.64 13.77
CA LEU A 359 -14.52 41.77 14.50
C LEU A 359 -13.20 41.38 15.19
N ARG A 360 -12.13 42.04 14.75
CA ARG A 360 -10.82 42.34 15.38
C ARG A 360 -9.81 41.22 15.62
#